data_AF-A0A3D4G2V1-F1
#
_entry.id   AF-A0A3D4G2V1-F1
#
_cell.length_a   1.000
_cell.length_b   1.000
_cell.length_c   1.000
_cell.angle_alpha   90.00
_cell.angle_beta   90.00
_cell.angle_gamma   90.00
#
_symmetry.space_group_name_H-M   'P 1'
#
loop_
_entity.id
_entity.type
_entity.pdbx_description
1 polymer ?
#
loop_
_entity_poly.entity_id
_entity_poly.type
_entity_poly.pdbx_seq_one_letter_code
_entity_poly.pdbx_strand_id
1 'polypeptide(L)'
;SLNRSATGIEAAAGSGPDIARLVVRTDSAVVALHRTSTTLDRAVGSLEVVLGRMEAGEGSLGLLSKDDSLYVSLNRAMEEVILLVADLRANPRKYLNLEIF
;
A
#
# COMPACT_ATOMS: atom_id res chain seq x y z
N SER A 1 -2.72 49.91 14.62
CA SER A 1 -2.14 49.66 13.28
C SER A 1 -1.02 48.62 13.32
N LEU A 2 -0.09 48.68 14.28
CA LEU A 2 1.08 47.79 14.35
C LEU A 2 0.77 46.30 14.68
N ASN A 3 -0.36 46.00 15.31
CA ASN A 3 -0.70 44.62 15.72
C ASN A 3 -1.14 43.72 14.54
N ARG A 4 -1.58 44.30 13.42
CA ARG A 4 -2.03 43.55 12.23
C ARG A 4 -0.85 43.17 11.31
N SER A 5 0.26 43.90 11.41
CA SER A 5 1.48 43.63 10.65
C SER A 5 2.30 42.51 11.26
N ALA A 6 2.26 42.33 12.58
CA ALA A 6 2.96 41.23 13.28
C ALA A 6 2.33 39.85 12.99
N THR A 7 1.00 39.76 12.99
CA THR A 7 0.27 38.51 12.71
C THR A 7 0.39 38.05 11.26
N GLY A 8 0.49 38.97 10.29
CA GLY A 8 0.71 38.62 8.88
C GLY A 8 2.11 38.03 8.60
N ILE A 9 3.13 38.47 9.34
CA ILE A 9 4.50 37.96 9.21
C ILE A 9 4.65 36.60 9.93
N GLU A 10 3.95 36.39 11.04
CA GLU A 10 3.94 35.11 11.77
C GLU A 10 3.24 33.99 10.97
N ALA A 11 2.12 34.30 10.30
CA ALA A 11 1.45 33.37 9.38
C ALA A 11 2.30 33.04 8.15
N ALA A 12 3.02 34.03 7.58
CA ALA A 12 3.92 33.82 6.45
C ALA A 12 5.22 33.06 6.83
N ALA A 13 5.70 33.23 8.07
CA ALA A 13 6.84 32.47 8.61
C ALA A 13 6.47 31.04 9.03
N GLY A 14 5.21 30.80 9.44
CA GLY A 14 4.70 29.49 9.87
C GLY A 14 4.51 28.46 8.76
N SER A 15 4.30 28.92 7.51
CA SER A 15 4.10 28.02 6.36
C SER A 15 5.32 27.18 5.95
N GLY A 16 6.55 27.63 6.24
CA GLY A 16 7.77 26.88 5.90
C GLY A 16 7.91 25.55 6.68
N PRO A 17 7.79 25.57 8.01
CA PRO A 17 7.75 24.37 8.84
C PRO A 17 6.66 23.36 8.47
N ASP A 18 5.49 23.84 8.04
CA ASP A 18 4.35 22.99 7.69
C ASP A 18 4.56 22.30 6.33
N ILE A 19 5.09 23.02 5.34
CA ILE A 19 5.50 22.43 4.06
C ILE A 19 6.58 21.37 4.27
N ALA A 20 7.57 21.61 5.12
CA ALA A 20 8.61 20.63 5.44
C ALA A 20 8.03 19.35 6.06
N ARG A 21 7.04 19.49 6.97
CA ARG A 21 6.35 18.34 7.58
C ARG A 21 5.54 17.53 6.57
N LEU A 22 4.90 18.19 5.61
CA LEU A 22 4.16 17.52 4.54
C LEU A 22 5.08 16.70 3.63
N VAL A 23 6.25 17.24 3.29
CA VAL A 23 7.25 16.52 2.49
C VAL A 23 7.72 15.27 3.23
N VAL A 24 8.11 15.39 4.50
CA VAL A 24 8.53 14.24 5.32
C VAL A 24 7.42 13.19 5.49
N ARG A 25 6.17 13.64 5.67
CA ARG A 25 5.01 12.75 5.77
C ARG A 25 4.77 12.00 4.46
N THR A 26 4.95 12.67 3.32
CA THR A 26 4.83 12.07 1.98
C THR A 26 5.91 11.02 1.75
N ASP A 27 7.17 11.31 2.09
CA ASP A 27 8.27 10.34 1.98
C ASP A 27 8.00 9.08 2.83
N SER A 28 7.51 9.29 4.05
CA SER A 28 7.16 8.19 4.96
C SER A 28 6.02 7.33 4.39
N ALA A 29 5.02 7.94 3.76
CA ALA A 29 3.92 7.22 3.11
C ALA A 29 4.41 6.39 1.92
N VAL A 30 5.31 6.94 1.10
CA VAL A 30 5.92 6.21 -0.03
C VAL A 30 6.75 5.02 0.47
N VAL A 31 7.53 5.20 1.53
CA VAL A 31 8.30 4.09 2.14
C VAL A 31 7.40 3.01 2.70
N ALA A 32 6.33 3.39 3.41
CA ALA A 32 5.35 2.43 3.92
C ALA A 32 4.69 1.64 2.78
N LEU A 33 4.33 2.33 1.70
CA LEU A 33 3.74 1.70 0.54
C LEU A 33 4.70 0.71 -0.14
N HIS A 34 5.97 1.09 -0.30
CA HIS A 34 6.98 0.19 -0.87
C HIS A 34 7.14 -1.08 -0.03
N ARG A 35 7.18 -0.95 1.31
CA ARG A 35 7.22 -2.10 2.21
C ARG A 35 6.00 -3.00 2.09
N THR A 36 4.81 -2.41 1.99
CA THR A 36 3.56 -3.16 1.78
C THR A 36 3.61 -3.92 0.46
N SER A 37 4.06 -3.30 -0.63
CA SER A 37 4.25 -3.98 -1.93
C SER A 37 5.17 -5.18 -1.79
N THR A 38 6.34 -5.02 -1.17
CA THR A 38 7.27 -6.15 -0.99
C THR A 38 6.71 -7.25 -0.09
N THR A 39 5.92 -6.90 0.93
CA THR A 39 5.25 -7.89 1.79
C THR A 39 4.18 -8.66 1.02
N LEU A 40 3.41 -7.98 0.17
CA LEU A 40 2.45 -8.61 -0.72
C LEU A 40 3.13 -9.55 -1.71
N ASP A 41 4.23 -9.11 -2.35
CA ASP A 41 5.00 -9.95 -3.29
C ASP A 41 5.48 -11.26 -2.62
N ARG A 42 5.96 -11.19 -1.38
CA ARG A 42 6.37 -12.38 -0.61
C ARG A 42 5.19 -13.27 -0.24
N ALA A 43 4.05 -12.69 0.11
CA ALA A 43 2.84 -13.44 0.41
C ALA A 43 2.35 -14.20 -0.83
N VAL A 44 2.33 -13.54 -2.00
CA VAL A 44 2.00 -14.14 -3.30
C VAL A 44 2.94 -15.31 -3.60
N GLY A 45 4.26 -15.10 -3.51
CA GLY A 45 5.21 -16.19 -3.78
C GLY A 45 5.11 -17.36 -2.80
N SER A 46 4.85 -17.09 -1.52
CA SER A 46 4.64 -18.17 -0.53
C SER A 46 3.38 -18.98 -0.84
N LEU A 47 2.36 -18.30 -1.34
CA LEU A 47 1.09 -18.89 -1.72
C LEU A 47 1.22 -19.74 -2.99
N GLU A 48 1.92 -19.27 -4.01
CA GLU A 48 2.25 -20.03 -5.22
C GLU A 48 2.93 -21.36 -4.85
N VAL A 49 3.88 -21.34 -3.91
CA VAL A 49 4.54 -22.55 -3.41
C VAL A 49 3.56 -23.51 -2.73
N VAL A 50 2.65 -23.00 -1.91
CA VAL A 50 1.63 -23.83 -1.24
C VAL A 50 0.68 -24.45 -2.28
N LEU A 51 0.24 -23.67 -3.27
CA LEU A 51 -0.64 -24.12 -4.34
C LEU A 51 0.04 -25.18 -5.22
N GLY A 52 1.31 -24.99 -5.58
CA GLY A 52 2.07 -25.99 -6.33
C GLY A 52 2.24 -27.31 -5.58
N ARG A 53 2.42 -27.26 -4.26
CA ARG A 53 2.47 -28.47 -3.41
C ARG A 53 1.11 -29.14 -3.26
N MET A 54 0.02 -28.37 -3.26
CA MET A 54 -1.35 -28.87 -3.31
C MET A 54 -1.64 -29.61 -4.63
N GLU A 55 -1.31 -29.00 -5.77
CA GLU A 55 -1.46 -29.61 -7.11
C GLU A 55 -0.64 -30.90 -7.24
N ALA A 56 0.56 -30.95 -6.65
CA ALA A 56 1.40 -32.14 -6.60
C ALA A 56 0.88 -33.24 -5.64
N GLY A 57 -0.19 -32.95 -4.88
CA GLY A 57 -0.77 -33.90 -3.93
C GLY A 57 0.11 -34.20 -2.71
N GLU A 58 1.01 -33.29 -2.33
CA GLU A 58 1.95 -33.53 -1.24
C GLU A 58 1.30 -33.39 0.14
N GLY A 59 1.43 -34.44 0.98
CA GLY A 59 1.07 -34.42 2.40
C GLY A 59 -0.43 -34.26 2.68
N SER A 60 -0.78 -33.69 3.85
CA SER A 60 -2.17 -33.44 4.25
C SER A 60 -2.82 -32.27 3.49
N LEU A 61 -2.04 -31.45 2.79
CA LEU A 61 -2.53 -30.39 1.91
C LEU A 61 -3.13 -30.95 0.61
N GLY A 62 -2.54 -32.01 0.06
CA GLY A 62 -3.16 -32.76 -1.05
C GLY A 62 -4.53 -33.38 -0.70
N LEU A 63 -4.75 -33.71 0.59
CA LEU A 63 -6.05 -34.16 1.09
C LEU A 63 -7.08 -33.02 1.23
N LEU A 64 -6.62 -31.78 1.44
CA LEU A 64 -7.46 -30.56 1.53
C LEU A 64 -7.74 -29.94 0.15
N SER A 65 -6.88 -30.19 -0.85
CA SER A 65 -6.92 -29.65 -2.22
C SER A 65 -8.16 -30.03 -3.05
N LYS A 66 -9.07 -30.85 -2.53
CA LYS A 66 -10.24 -31.31 -3.28
C LYS A 66 -11.31 -30.23 -3.49
N ASP A 67 -11.13 -29.05 -2.90
CA ASP A 67 -12.05 -27.93 -3.04
C ASP A 67 -11.48 -26.89 -4.01
N ASP A 68 -11.74 -27.11 -5.30
CA ASP A 68 -11.34 -26.22 -6.40
C ASP A 68 -11.74 -24.75 -6.15
N SER A 69 -12.76 -24.52 -5.31
CA SER A 69 -13.24 -23.17 -4.98
C SER A 69 -12.22 -22.34 -4.21
N LEU A 70 -11.38 -22.95 -3.36
CA LEU A 70 -10.36 -22.24 -2.59
C LEU A 70 -9.25 -21.74 -3.52
N TYR A 71 -8.78 -22.61 -4.42
CA TYR A 71 -7.78 -22.27 -5.43
C TYR A 71 -8.25 -21.12 -6.32
N VAL A 72 -9.48 -21.21 -6.83
CA VAL A 72 -10.08 -20.17 -7.69
C VAL A 72 -10.25 -18.84 -6.93
N SER A 73 -10.78 -18.88 -5.71
CA SER A 73 -11.00 -17.66 -4.91
C SER A 73 -9.70 -16.95 -4.58
N LEU A 74 -8.66 -17.74 -4.31
CA LEU A 74 -7.35 -17.25 -3.94
C LEU A 74 -6.59 -16.67 -5.13
N ASN A 75 -6.62 -17.34 -6.29
CA ASN A 75 -6.06 -16.79 -7.52
C ASN A 75 -6.74 -15.47 -7.90
N ARG A 76 -8.07 -15.40 -7.77
CA ARG A 76 -8.81 -14.16 -8.02
C ARG A 76 -8.41 -13.04 -7.06
N ALA A 77 -8.26 -13.35 -5.78
CA ALA A 77 -7.81 -12.37 -4.79
C ALA A 77 -6.39 -11.85 -5.13
N MET A 78 -5.50 -12.72 -5.60
CA MET A 78 -4.15 -12.33 -6.04
C MET A 78 -4.18 -11.42 -7.28
N GLU A 79 -5.02 -11.75 -8.24
CA GLU A 79 -5.23 -10.91 -9.43
C GLU A 79 -5.72 -9.50 -9.05
N GLU A 80 -6.70 -9.41 -8.15
CA GLU A 80 -7.21 -8.11 -7.66
C GLU A 80 -6.13 -7.30 -6.93
N VAL A 81 -5.27 -7.94 -6.15
CA VAL A 81 -4.14 -7.28 -5.49
C VAL A 81 -3.12 -6.76 -6.50
N ILE A 82 -2.76 -7.56 -7.50
CA ILE A 82 -1.82 -7.15 -8.56
C ILE A 82 -2.38 -5.94 -9.31
N LEU A 83 -3.67 -5.97 -9.67
CA LEU A 83 -4.34 -4.86 -10.34
C LEU A 83 -4.36 -3.61 -9.48
N LEU A 84 -4.61 -3.73 -8.17
CA LEU A 84 -4.58 -2.60 -7.24
C LEU A 84 -3.16 -2.00 -7.14
N VAL A 85 -2.12 -2.83 -7.01
CA VAL A 85 -0.74 -2.36 -6.95
C VAL A 85 -0.35 -1.68 -8.26
N ALA A 86 -0.75 -2.24 -9.40
CA ALA A 86 -0.54 -1.65 -10.71
C ALA A 86 -1.24 -0.29 -10.84
N ASP A 87 -2.53 -0.19 -10.45
CA ASP A 87 -3.29 1.07 -10.50
C ASP A 87 -2.70 2.11 -9.55
N LEU A 88 -2.27 1.71 -8.35
CA LEU A 88 -1.63 2.61 -7.40
C LEU A 88 -0.28 3.15 -7.91
N ARG A 89 0.51 2.32 -8.60
CA ARG A 89 1.76 2.75 -9.26
C ARG A 89 1.47 3.72 -10.40
N ALA A 90 0.41 3.50 -11.16
CA ALA A 90 0.01 4.37 -12.27
C ALA A 90 -0.64 5.68 -11.77
N ASN A 91 -1.43 5.62 -10.71
CA ASN A 91 -2.31 6.68 -10.22
C ASN A 91 -2.18 6.91 -8.70
N PRO A 92 -0.99 7.23 -8.16
CA PRO A 92 -0.79 7.31 -6.71
C PRO A 92 -1.66 8.38 -6.02
N ARG A 93 -2.00 9.46 -6.74
CA ARG A 93 -2.85 10.56 -6.23
C ARG A 93 -4.29 10.14 -5.94
N LYS A 94 -4.81 9.09 -6.59
CA LYS A 94 -6.17 8.59 -6.38
C LYS A 94 -6.37 7.98 -4.99
N TYR A 95 -5.28 7.53 -4.37
CA TYR A 95 -5.28 6.79 -3.11
C TYR A 95 -4.60 7.53 -1.95
N LEU A 96 -3.87 8.62 -2.24
CA LEU A 96 -3.18 9.43 -1.24
C LEU A 96 -3.87 10.80 -1.12
N ASN A 97 -4.77 10.93 -0.14
CA ASN A 97 -5.34 12.22 0.23
C ASN A 97 -4.43 12.92 1.24
N LEU A 98 -3.66 13.89 0.76
CA LEU A 98 -2.84 14.75 1.62
C LEU A 98 -3.71 15.89 2.15
N GLU A 99 -4.33 15.69 3.31
CA GLU A 99 -4.97 16.78 4.03
C GLU A 99 -3.90 17.69 4.66
N ILE A 100 -4.00 18.98 4.33
CA ILE A 100 -3.17 20.07 4.82
C ILE A 100 -3.94 20.74 5.96
N PHE A 101 -3.45 20.62 7.20
CA PHE A 101 -3.95 21.34 8.36
C PHE A 101 -2.83 22.19 8.94
#